data_AF-A0A950EHR2-F1
#
_entry.id   AF-A0A950EHR2-F1
#
_cell.length_a   1.000
_cell.length_b   1.000
_cell.length_c   1.000
_cell.angle_alpha   90.00
_cell.angle_beta   90.00
_cell.angle_gamma   90.00
#
_symmetry.space_group_name_H-M   'P 1'
#
loop_
_entity.id
_entity.type
_entity.pdbx_description
1 polymer ?
#
loop_
_entity_poly.entity_id
_entity_poly.type
_entity_poly.pdbx_seq_one_letter_code
_entity_poly.pdbx_strand_id
1 'polypeptide(L)'
;GQRFVRHWLHQGMVRLGGEKMSKSLGNLVFVTDLVKDWEPMAVRLAILANHYRASWDWTDDLLPAAVERLERWRGAGEGDAAVADVRAALDDDLDAPRALDAVDEAVRRGQGVSEAARLLGVRPQ
;
A
#
# COMPACT_ATOMS: atom_id res chain seq x y z
N GLY A 1 -16.55 -29.32 -22.84
CA GLY A 1 -16.18 -28.58 -21.61
C GLY A 1 -16.41 -27.10 -21.84
N GLN A 2 -16.75 -26.35 -20.79
CA GLN A 2 -16.97 -24.90 -20.84
C GLN A 2 -15.84 -24.14 -20.11
N ARG A 3 -15.70 -22.84 -20.36
CA ARG A 3 -14.67 -21.98 -19.75
C ARG A 3 -14.86 -21.94 -18.23
N PHE A 4 -13.83 -22.31 -17.47
CA PHE A 4 -13.86 -22.32 -16.00
C PHE A 4 -13.75 -20.90 -15.42
N VAL A 5 -12.77 -20.11 -15.86
CA VAL A 5 -12.57 -18.73 -15.40
C VAL A 5 -12.14 -17.81 -16.55
N ARG A 6 -12.32 -16.50 -16.37
CA ARG A 6 -11.87 -15.47 -17.33
C ARG A 6 -10.48 -14.91 -16.98
N HIS A 7 -10.20 -14.74 -15.69
CA HIS A 7 -8.95 -14.16 -15.20
C HIS A 7 -8.50 -14.90 -13.93
N TRP A 8 -7.19 -15.09 -13.82
CA TRP A 8 -6.51 -15.51 -12.61
C TRP A 8 -5.62 -14.36 -12.16
N LEU A 9 -5.60 -14.08 -10.85
CA LEU A 9 -4.68 -13.14 -10.25
C LEU A 9 -3.80 -13.91 -9.26
N HIS A 10 -2.50 -13.71 -9.38
CA HIS A 10 -1.51 -14.27 -8.47
C HIS A 10 -0.67 -13.14 -7.89
N GLN A 11 -0.54 -13.17 -6.58
CA GLN A 11 0.27 -12.25 -5.80
C GLN A 11 1.75 -12.66 -5.80
N GLY A 12 2.64 -11.68 -5.69
CA GLY A 12 4.06 -11.89 -5.48
C GLY A 12 4.36 -12.47 -4.09
N MET A 13 5.58 -12.97 -3.91
CA MET A 13 6.03 -13.53 -2.64
C MET A 13 6.58 -12.41 -1.74
N VAL A 14 6.18 -12.42 -0.46
CA VAL A 14 6.84 -11.63 0.57
C VAL A 14 7.94 -12.46 1.21
N ARG A 15 9.11 -11.85 1.35
CA ARG A 15 10.31 -12.46 1.93
C ARG A 15 10.73 -11.70 3.19
N LEU A 16 11.56 -12.31 4.02
CA LEU A 16 12.19 -11.68 5.18
C LEU A 16 13.69 -11.97 5.12
N GLY A 17 14.50 -10.93 4.94
CA GLY A 17 15.95 -11.09 4.77
C GLY A 17 16.32 -11.99 3.58
N GLY A 18 15.59 -11.91 2.47
CA GLY A 18 15.80 -12.73 1.27
C GLY A 18 15.15 -14.12 1.29
N GLU A 19 14.75 -14.60 2.47
CA GLU A 19 14.10 -15.90 2.66
C GLU A 19 12.58 -15.80 2.52
N LYS A 20 11.95 -16.81 1.93
CA LYS A 20 10.47 -16.85 1.85
C LYS A 20 9.86 -16.86 3.25
N MET A 21 8.83 -16.05 3.46
CA MET A 21 8.01 -16.14 4.67
C MET A 21 7.15 -17.41 4.66
N SER A 22 7.23 -18.23 5.70
CA SER A 22 6.38 -19.42 5.86
C SER A 22 6.25 -19.87 7.32
N LYS A 23 5.12 -20.50 7.66
CA LYS A 23 4.90 -21.10 9.00
C LYS A 23 6.00 -22.10 9.37
N SER A 24 6.41 -22.94 8.44
CA SER A 24 7.43 -23.98 8.67
C SER A 24 8.81 -23.42 8.97
N LEU A 25 9.13 -22.23 8.47
CA LEU A 25 10.40 -21.55 8.75
C LEU A 25 10.34 -20.66 10.02
N GLY A 26 9.16 -20.51 10.63
CA GLY A 26 8.99 -19.72 11.85
C GLY A 26 9.23 -18.22 11.67
N ASN A 27 9.30 -17.72 10.43
CA ASN A 27 9.71 -16.35 10.09
C ASN A 27 8.54 -15.46 9.62
N LEU A 28 7.32 -15.73 10.10
CA LEU A 28 6.15 -14.94 9.75
C LEU A 28 6.08 -13.65 10.57
N VAL A 29 5.78 -12.55 9.89
CA VAL A 29 5.33 -11.30 10.50
C VAL A 29 3.82 -11.25 10.43
N PHE A 30 3.13 -11.26 11.57
CA PHE A 30 1.67 -11.26 11.60
C PHE A 30 1.12 -9.84 11.71
N VAL A 31 0.17 -9.50 10.84
CA VAL A 31 -0.55 -8.21 10.91
C VAL A 31 -1.19 -8.00 12.29
N THR A 32 -1.70 -9.05 12.93
CA THR A 32 -2.28 -8.98 14.29
C THR A 32 -1.28 -8.56 15.36
N ASP A 33 0.00 -8.82 15.15
CA ASP A 33 1.05 -8.36 16.05
C ASP A 33 1.49 -6.94 15.67
N LEU A 34 1.64 -6.66 14.36
CA LEU A 34 1.99 -5.32 13.89
C LEU A 34 1.03 -4.24 14.39
N VAL A 35 -0.29 -4.48 14.34
CA VAL A 35 -1.28 -3.48 14.74
C VAL A 35 -1.35 -3.21 16.24
N LYS A 36 -0.56 -3.93 17.07
CA LYS A 36 -0.39 -3.60 18.49
C LYS A 36 0.54 -2.41 18.69
N ASP A 37 1.55 -2.29 17.82
CA ASP A 37 2.62 -1.29 17.93
C ASP A 37 2.54 -0.22 16.83
N TRP A 38 1.87 -0.52 15.71
CA TRP A 38 1.80 0.33 14.53
C TRP A 38 0.37 0.67 14.14
N GLU A 39 0.18 1.87 13.60
CA GLU A 39 -1.13 2.26 13.10
C GLU A 39 -1.55 1.38 11.89
N PRO A 40 -2.78 0.83 11.87
CA PRO A 40 -3.25 0.00 10.76
C PRO A 40 -3.14 0.67 9.37
N MET A 41 -3.29 1.99 9.29
CA MET A 41 -3.15 2.73 8.04
C MET A 41 -1.70 2.78 7.57
N ALA A 42 -0.72 2.86 8.47
CA ALA A 42 0.69 2.76 8.13
C ALA A 42 1.05 1.34 7.65
N VAL A 43 0.56 0.30 8.33
CA VAL A 43 0.72 -1.10 7.86
C VAL A 43 0.15 -1.28 6.45
N ARG A 44 -1.01 -0.68 6.16
CA ARG A 44 -1.61 -0.71 4.83
C ARG A 44 -0.74 -0.01 3.79
N LEU A 45 -0.23 1.19 4.08
CA LEU A 45 0.65 1.94 3.19
C LEU A 45 1.96 1.19 2.91
N ALA A 46 2.55 0.52 3.91
CA ALA A 46 3.74 -0.30 3.74
C ALA A 46 3.50 -1.45 2.74
N ILE A 47 2.32 -2.10 2.80
CA ILE A 47 1.96 -3.16 1.85
C ILE A 47 1.69 -2.59 0.46
N LEU A 48 0.93 -1.48 0.37
CA LEU A 48 0.58 -0.84 -0.91
C LEU A 48 1.77 -0.25 -1.66
N ALA A 49 2.88 0.01 -0.96
CA ALA A 49 4.13 0.46 -1.59
C ALA A 49 4.76 -0.59 -2.53
N ASN A 50 4.19 -1.80 -2.57
CA ASN A 50 4.63 -2.89 -3.43
C ASN A 50 3.50 -3.29 -4.37
N HIS A 51 3.79 -3.43 -5.66
CA HIS A 51 2.80 -3.91 -6.64
C HIS A 51 2.40 -5.35 -6.29
N TYR A 52 1.10 -5.67 -6.33
CA TYR A 52 0.58 -6.95 -5.82
C TYR A 52 1.25 -8.20 -6.41
N ARG A 53 1.71 -8.16 -7.67
CA ARG A 53 2.35 -9.29 -8.38
C ARG A 53 3.87 -9.32 -8.25
N ALA A 54 4.50 -8.26 -7.74
CA ALA A 54 5.94 -8.19 -7.54
C ALA A 54 6.31 -8.90 -6.23
N SER A 55 7.41 -9.64 -6.23
CA SER A 55 7.99 -10.17 -4.99
C SER A 55 8.84 -9.09 -4.33
N TRP A 56 8.79 -9.01 -3.00
CA TRP A 56 9.46 -7.98 -2.23
C TRP A 56 9.90 -8.51 -0.87
N ASP A 57 10.88 -7.84 -0.27
CA ASP A 57 11.39 -8.14 1.06
C ASP A 57 10.71 -7.25 2.10
N TRP A 58 10.20 -7.85 3.16
CA TRP A 58 9.81 -7.17 4.37
C TRP A 58 11.07 -6.69 5.09
N THR A 59 11.20 -5.38 5.26
CA THR A 59 12.32 -4.73 5.92
C THR A 59 11.83 -3.80 7.02
N ASP A 60 12.69 -3.55 8.00
CA ASP A 60 12.33 -2.81 9.22
C ASP A 60 12.03 -1.32 8.96
N ASP A 61 12.45 -0.78 7.81
CA ASP A 61 12.25 0.61 7.40
C ASP A 61 10.87 0.88 6.76
N LEU A 62 10.14 -0.16 6.34
CA LEU A 62 8.85 0.00 5.65
C LEU A 62 7.80 0.70 6.51
N LEU A 63 7.71 0.32 7.79
CA LEU A 63 6.72 0.89 8.71
C LEU A 63 7.06 2.32 9.13
N PRO A 64 8.31 2.66 9.52
CA PRO A 64 8.72 4.05 9.69
C PRO A 64 8.39 4.93 8.48
N ALA A 65 8.77 4.51 7.27
CA ALA A 65 8.50 5.28 6.05
C ALA A 65 6.99 5.45 5.78
N ALA A 66 6.20 4.42 6.07
CA ALA A 66 4.75 4.46 5.91
C ALA A 66 4.06 5.38 6.93
N VAL A 67 4.56 5.44 8.17
CA VAL A 67 4.08 6.40 9.19
C VAL A 67 4.36 7.84 8.73
N GLU A 68 5.59 8.12 8.28
CA GLU A 68 5.90 9.47 7.77
C GLU A 68 5.04 9.85 6.57
N ARG A 69 4.79 8.91 5.65
CA ARG A 69 3.87 9.12 4.53
C ARG A 69 2.45 9.44 5.00
N LEU A 70 1.95 8.67 5.96
CA LEU A 70 0.60 8.87 6.52
C LEU A 70 0.46 10.27 7.15
N GLU A 71 1.44 10.69 7.93
CA GLU A 71 1.44 12.02 8.56
C GLU A 71 1.47 13.15 7.53
N ARG A 72 2.24 13.00 6.44
CA ARG A 72 2.21 13.97 5.33
C ARG A 72 0.84 14.06 4.66
N TRP A 73 0.19 12.92 4.43
CA TRP A 73 -1.14 12.89 3.81
C TRP A 73 -2.20 13.53 4.73
N ARG A 74 -2.10 13.31 6.05
CA ARG A 74 -2.94 13.98 7.04
C ARG A 74 -2.70 15.50 7.05
N GLY A 75 -1.45 15.92 7.06
CA GLY A 75 -1.06 17.33 7.06
C GLY A 75 -1.52 18.09 5.82
N ALA A 76 -1.65 17.42 4.68
CA ALA A 76 -2.21 18.00 3.46
C ALA A 76 -3.72 18.27 3.54
N GLY A 77 -4.44 17.53 4.39
CA GLY A 77 -5.83 17.80 4.72
C GLY A 77 -6.86 17.38 3.67
N GLU A 78 -8.04 17.98 3.76
CA GLU A 78 -9.19 17.63 2.93
C GLU A 78 -9.07 18.11 1.49
N GLY A 79 -9.39 17.24 0.53
CA GLY A 79 -9.43 17.59 -0.88
C GLY A 79 -9.51 16.37 -1.81
N ASP A 80 -9.75 16.65 -3.09
CA ASP A 80 -9.94 15.68 -4.17
C ASP A 80 -8.72 15.58 -5.11
N ALA A 81 -7.59 16.20 -4.74
CA ALA A 81 -6.40 16.18 -5.57
C ALA A 81 -5.90 14.73 -5.75
N ALA A 82 -5.38 14.45 -6.95
CA ALA A 82 -4.91 13.13 -7.40
C ALA A 82 -5.98 12.02 -7.50
N VAL A 83 -7.28 12.29 -7.30
CA VAL A 83 -8.33 11.25 -7.44
C VAL A 83 -8.31 10.60 -8.83
N ALA A 84 -8.19 11.40 -9.90
CA ALA A 84 -8.14 10.89 -11.27
C ALA A 84 -6.86 10.08 -11.53
N ASP A 85 -5.71 10.54 -11.04
CA ASP A 85 -4.42 9.88 -11.22
C ASP A 85 -4.34 8.55 -10.47
N VAL A 86 -4.88 8.50 -9.24
CA VAL A 86 -5.04 7.26 -8.47
C VAL A 86 -5.93 6.26 -9.20
N ARG A 87 -7.07 6.70 -9.76
CA ARG A 87 -7.93 5.81 -10.55
C ARG A 87 -7.21 5.26 -11.78
N ALA A 88 -6.53 6.13 -12.52
CA ALA A 88 -5.78 5.72 -13.71
C ALA A 88 -4.68 4.70 -13.36
N ALA A 89 -3.99 4.86 -12.24
CA ALA A 89 -3.00 3.89 -11.76
C ALA A 89 -3.64 2.55 -11.35
N LEU A 90 -4.79 2.58 -10.66
CA LEU A 90 -5.50 1.37 -10.26
C LEU A 90 -6.12 0.62 -11.45
N ASP A 91 -6.57 1.34 -12.48
CA ASP A 91 -7.09 0.75 -13.72
C ASP A 91 -5.97 0.06 -14.55
N ASP A 92 -4.71 0.45 -14.32
CA ASP A 92 -3.52 -0.16 -14.92
C ASP A 92 -2.95 -1.26 -14.02
N ASP A 93 -3.58 -2.44 -14.04
CA ASP A 93 -3.19 -3.63 -13.26
C ASP A 93 -3.00 -3.38 -11.75
N LEU A 94 -3.88 -2.58 -11.14
CA LEU A 94 -3.83 -2.28 -9.71
C LEU A 94 -2.45 -1.75 -9.27
N ASP A 95 -1.84 -0.85 -10.04
CA ASP A 95 -0.54 -0.25 -9.76
C ASP A 95 -0.60 0.67 -8.53
N ALA A 96 -0.61 0.05 -7.35
CA ALA A 96 -0.65 0.73 -6.07
C ALA A 96 0.57 1.62 -5.81
N PRO A 97 1.82 1.22 -6.12
CA PRO A 97 2.97 2.11 -6.00
C PRO A 97 2.78 3.43 -6.77
N ARG A 98 2.37 3.35 -8.04
CA ARG A 98 2.07 4.55 -8.83
C ARG A 98 0.93 5.38 -8.24
N ALA A 99 -0.09 4.73 -7.69
CA ALA A 99 -1.18 5.42 -7.01
C ALA A 99 -0.68 6.15 -5.73
N LEU A 100 0.24 5.57 -4.96
CA LEU A 100 0.86 6.24 -3.81
C LEU A 100 1.66 7.47 -4.26
N ASP A 101 2.45 7.33 -5.32
CA ASP A 101 3.28 8.42 -5.86
C ASP A 101 2.44 9.60 -6.35
N ALA A 102 1.27 9.33 -6.94
CA ALA A 102 0.33 10.37 -7.36
C ALA A 102 -0.18 11.20 -6.17
N VAL A 103 -0.50 10.55 -5.05
CA VAL A 103 -0.89 11.23 -3.82
C VAL A 103 0.29 12.00 -3.22
N ASP A 104 1.48 11.39 -3.16
CA ASP A 104 2.70 12.05 -2.65
C ASP A 104 3.05 13.32 -3.45
N GLU A 105 2.86 13.32 -4.78
CA GLU A 105 3.02 14.51 -5.61
C GLU A 105 2.00 15.61 -5.28
N ALA A 106 0.72 15.27 -5.12
CA ALA A 106 -0.30 16.26 -4.73
C ALA A 106 -0.02 16.86 -3.35
N VAL A 107 0.43 16.03 -2.39
CA VAL A 107 0.86 16.50 -1.07
C VAL A 107 2.05 17.46 -1.17
N ARG A 108 3.05 17.17 -2.01
CA ARG A 108 4.18 18.09 -2.24
C ARG A 108 3.77 19.43 -2.84
N ARG A 109 2.63 19.48 -3.56
CA ARG A 109 2.02 20.71 -4.08
C ARG A 109 1.16 21.45 -3.04
N GLY A 110 1.05 20.93 -1.82
CA GLY A 110 0.23 21.51 -0.76
C GLY A 110 -1.27 21.35 -1.01
N GLN A 111 -1.69 20.33 -1.75
CA GLN A 111 -3.09 20.09 -2.09
C GLN A 111 -3.68 19.04 -1.16
N GLY A 112 -4.95 19.22 -0.77
CA GLY A 112 -5.66 18.23 0.04
C GLY A 112 -5.96 16.94 -0.74
N VAL A 113 -5.74 15.80 -0.11
CA VAL A 113 -5.73 14.47 -0.76
C VAL A 113 -6.66 13.44 -0.11
N SER A 114 -7.51 13.87 0.83
CA SER A 114 -8.30 12.95 1.64
C SER A 114 -9.20 12.00 0.82
N GLU A 115 -9.72 12.43 -0.33
CA GLU A 115 -10.52 11.56 -1.19
C GLU A 115 -9.67 10.53 -1.94
N ALA A 116 -8.51 10.94 -2.46
CA ALA A 116 -7.58 10.03 -3.14
C ALA A 116 -7.03 8.97 -2.17
N ALA A 117 -6.69 9.37 -0.94
CA ALA A 117 -6.30 8.44 0.12
C ALA A 117 -7.41 7.41 0.43
N ARG A 118 -8.68 7.81 0.46
CA ARG A 118 -9.82 6.91 0.70
C ARG A 118 -9.97 5.84 -0.39
N LEU A 119 -9.65 6.14 -1.66
CA LEU A 119 -9.66 5.14 -2.74
C LEU A 119 -8.67 4.01 -2.48
N LEU A 120 -7.57 4.32 -1.81
CA LEU A 120 -6.55 3.35 -1.40
C LEU A 120 -6.92 2.66 -0.08
N GLY A 121 -8.06 3.00 0.53
CA GLY A 121 -8.49 2.52 1.84
C GLY A 121 -7.69 3.10 2.99
N VAL A 122 -7.01 4.23 2.77
CA VAL A 122 -6.28 5.00 3.79
C VAL A 122 -7.19 6.14 4.23
N ARG A 123 -7.56 6.15 5.51
CA ARG A 123 -8.40 7.23 6.06
C ARG A 123 -7.50 8.19 6.83
N PRO A 124 -7.23 9.41 6.32
CA PRO A 124 -6.67 10.45 7.17
C PRO A 124 -7.71 10.75 8.25
N GLN A 125 -7.28 10.66 9.51
CA GLN A 125 -8.12 10.97 10.67
C GLN A 125 -8.23 12.47 10.83
#